data_AF-A0A4Q4KGN5-F1
#
_entry.id   AF-A0A4Q4KGN5-F1
#
_cell.length_a   1.000
_cell.length_b   1.000
_cell.length_c   1.000
_cell.angle_alpha   90.00
_cell.angle_beta   90.00
_cell.angle_gamma   90.00
#
_symmetry.space_group_name_H-M   'P 1'
#
loop_
_entity.id
_entity.type
_entity.pdbx_description
1 polymer ?
#
loop_
_entity_poly.entity_id
_entity_poly.type
_entity_poly.pdbx_seq_one_letter_code
_entity_poly.pdbx_strand_id
1 'polypeptide(L)'
;MKDLKKVENSELIEAFIENDFATEVFSQLSKEFAKVGVLIEFKEEELISFESFRNRLSDEIELIMRSSPNRIDQLLYVTDLPEGKVKAVFSENENPVAELSKMLLMRTAQKVNFRRQYKMGLL
;
A
#
# COMPACT_ATOMS: atom_id res chain seq x y z
N MET A 1 24.31 -13.22 -8.43
CA MET A 1 23.11 -12.58 -7.83
C MET A 1 22.32 -13.69 -7.17
N LYS A 2 22.15 -13.67 -5.84
CA LYS A 2 21.29 -14.63 -5.14
C LYS A 2 19.85 -14.41 -5.64
N ASP A 3 19.20 -15.48 -6.07
CA ASP A 3 17.78 -15.48 -6.38
C ASP A 3 17.00 -15.00 -5.15
N LEU A 4 16.48 -13.77 -5.25
CA LEU A 4 15.57 -13.20 -4.28
C LEU A 4 14.32 -14.08 -4.31
N LYS A 5 14.09 -14.89 -3.26
CA LYS A 5 12.80 -15.56 -3.08
C LYS A 5 11.72 -14.48 -3.09
N LYS A 6 10.95 -14.45 -4.16
CA LYS A 6 9.80 -13.57 -4.30
C LYS A 6 8.79 -14.01 -3.24
N VAL A 7 8.71 -13.27 -2.14
CA VAL A 7 7.71 -13.48 -1.09
C VAL A 7 6.34 -13.50 -1.77
N GLU A 8 5.59 -14.58 -1.55
CA GLU A 8 4.28 -14.72 -2.17
C GLU A 8 3.31 -13.72 -1.56
N ASN A 9 2.37 -13.21 -2.36
CA ASN A 9 1.42 -12.19 -1.89
C ASN A 9 0.55 -12.70 -0.73
N SER A 10 0.33 -14.02 -0.62
CA SER A 10 -0.35 -14.68 0.49
C SER A 10 0.37 -14.47 1.83
N GLU A 11 1.68 -14.70 1.88
CA GLU A 11 2.49 -14.52 3.09
C GLU A 11 2.43 -13.06 3.59
N LEU A 12 2.44 -12.10 2.67
CA LEU A 12 2.31 -10.68 3.03
C LEU A 12 0.93 -10.31 3.56
N ILE A 13 -0.14 -10.92 3.03
CA ILE A 13 -1.51 -10.69 3.51
C ILE A 13 -1.67 -11.27 4.91
N GLU A 14 -1.16 -12.48 5.16
CA GLU A 14 -1.19 -13.14 6.47
C GLU A 14 -0.42 -12.32 7.53
N ALA A 15 0.69 -11.69 7.16
CA ALA A 15 1.47 -10.83 8.05
C ALA A 15 0.67 -9.64 8.61
N PHE A 16 -0.44 -9.21 8.00
CA PHE A 16 -1.29 -8.14 8.56
C PHE A 16 -2.04 -8.56 9.83
N ILE A 17 -2.11 -9.85 10.14
CA ILE A 17 -2.64 -10.34 11.43
C ILE A 17 -1.71 -9.92 12.58
N GLU A 18 -0.41 -9.71 12.30
CA GLU A 18 0.54 -9.15 13.26
C GLU A 18 0.34 -7.62 13.35
N ASN A 19 -0.16 -7.14 14.49
CA ASN A 19 -0.44 -5.71 14.71
C ASN A 19 0.79 -4.82 14.41
N ASP A 20 1.99 -5.26 14.80
CA ASP A 20 3.22 -4.52 14.55
C ASP A 20 3.51 -4.37 13.04
N PHE A 21 3.20 -5.38 12.23
CA PHE A 21 3.40 -5.31 10.78
C PHE A 21 2.45 -4.31 10.15
N ALA A 22 1.16 -4.41 10.47
CA ALA A 22 0.15 -3.48 9.97
C ALA A 22 0.47 -2.03 10.36
N THR A 23 0.93 -1.81 11.59
CA THR A 23 1.36 -0.50 12.08
C THR A 23 2.59 0.04 11.34
N GLU A 24 3.60 -0.80 11.06
CA GLU A 24 4.76 -0.41 10.25
C GLU A 24 4.37 -0.09 8.80
N VAL A 25 3.43 -0.85 8.22
CA VAL A 25 2.86 -0.59 6.90
C VAL A 25 2.13 0.75 6.88
N PHE A 26 1.28 1.02 7.86
CA PHE A 26 0.59 2.29 7.99
C PHE A 26 1.57 3.46 8.16
N SER A 27 2.61 3.31 8.98
CA SER A 27 3.66 4.33 9.15
C SER A 27 4.39 4.61 7.82
N GLN A 28 4.68 3.57 7.04
CA GLN A 28 5.30 3.74 5.73
C GLN A 28 4.36 4.43 4.73
N LEU A 29 3.09 4.00 4.69
CA LEU A 29 2.08 4.57 3.80
C LEU A 29 1.85 6.05 4.12
N SER A 30 1.70 6.40 5.39
CA SER A 30 1.54 7.77 5.87
C SER A 30 2.69 8.67 5.42
N LYS A 31 3.92 8.17 5.44
CA LYS A 31 5.09 8.91 4.92
C LYS A 31 5.03 9.13 3.42
N GLU A 32 4.48 8.18 2.66
CA GLU A 32 4.34 8.31 1.20
C GLU A 32 3.24 9.32 0.83
N PHE A 33 2.12 9.31 1.55
CA PHE A 33 1.06 10.32 1.42
C PHE A 33 1.54 11.72 1.83
N ALA A 34 2.30 11.83 2.92
CA ALA A 34 2.83 13.11 3.38
C ALA A 34 3.76 13.78 2.36
N LYS A 35 4.51 13.00 1.56
CA LYS A 35 5.35 13.53 0.46
C LYS A 35 4.56 14.26 -0.61
N VAL A 36 3.29 13.91 -0.78
CA VAL A 36 2.37 14.57 -1.71
C VAL A 36 1.43 15.53 -1.00
N GLY A 37 1.71 15.88 0.25
CA GLY A 37 0.91 16.85 1.01
C GLY A 37 -0.47 16.33 1.41
N VAL A 38 -0.63 15.01 1.57
CA VAL A 38 -1.85 14.39 2.10
C VAL A 38 -1.54 13.76 3.46
N LEU A 39 -2.42 14.00 4.43
CA LEU A 39 -2.34 13.42 5.77
C LEU A 39 -3.46 12.38 5.90
N ILE A 40 -3.11 11.15 6.24
CA ILE A 40 -4.06 10.05 6.48
C ILE A 40 -3.99 9.64 7.95
N GLU A 41 -5.13 9.34 8.53
CA GLU A 41 -5.27 8.94 9.93
C GLU A 41 -6.20 7.73 10.01
N PHE A 42 -5.64 6.57 10.35
CA PHE A 42 -6.38 5.33 10.53
C PHE A 42 -6.41 4.95 12.01
N LYS A 43 -7.55 4.43 12.45
CA LYS A 43 -7.70 3.87 13.79
C LYS A 43 -7.18 2.44 13.83
N GLU A 44 -6.86 1.95 15.03
CA GLU A 44 -6.33 0.59 15.20
C GLU A 44 -7.28 -0.48 14.64
N GLU A 45 -8.60 -0.30 14.77
CA GLU A 45 -9.57 -1.24 14.22
C GLU A 45 -9.56 -1.35 12.70
N GLU A 46 -9.09 -0.31 12.02
CA GLU A 46 -8.96 -0.26 10.56
C GLU A 46 -7.69 -1.01 10.09
N LEU A 47 -6.74 -1.29 11.00
CA LEU A 47 -5.48 -1.96 10.71
C LEU A 47 -5.49 -3.47 11.04
N ILE A 48 -6.58 -4.00 11.61
CA ILE A 48 -6.69 -5.40 12.11
C ILE A 48 -6.47 -6.46 11.02
N SER A 49 -6.81 -6.15 9.77
CA SER A 49 -6.64 -7.08 8.65
C SER A 49 -6.33 -6.36 7.37
N PHE A 50 -5.75 -7.09 6.42
CA PHE A 50 -5.49 -6.58 5.07
C PHE A 50 -6.76 -6.01 4.42
N GLU A 51 -7.89 -6.69 4.54
CA GLU A 51 -9.15 -6.24 3.93
C GLU A 51 -9.70 -4.98 4.61
N SER A 52 -9.66 -4.91 5.95
CA SER A 52 -10.10 -3.71 6.67
C SER A 52 -9.26 -2.49 6.26
N PHE A 53 -7.93 -2.67 6.23
CA PHE A 53 -6.99 -1.62 5.85
C PHE A 53 -7.22 -1.21 4.39
N ARG A 54 -7.30 -2.19 3.47
CA ARG A 54 -7.56 -1.93 2.04
C ARG A 54 -8.86 -1.16 1.83
N ASN A 55 -9.93 -1.50 2.54
CA ASN A 55 -11.20 -0.81 2.43
C ASN A 55 -11.07 0.64 2.90
N ARG A 56 -10.48 0.86 4.09
CA ARG A 56 -10.26 2.22 4.60
C ARG A 56 -9.38 3.07 3.67
N LEU A 57 -8.33 2.47 3.11
CA LEU A 57 -7.47 3.10 2.12
C LEU A 57 -8.22 3.43 0.83
N SER A 58 -9.17 2.59 0.43
CA SER A 58 -10.03 2.86 -0.73
C SER A 58 -10.89 4.09 -0.53
N ASP A 59 -11.48 4.25 0.64
CA ASP A 59 -12.27 5.44 0.98
C ASP A 59 -11.42 6.72 0.90
N GLU A 60 -10.19 6.68 1.41
CA GLU A 60 -9.25 7.82 1.31
C GLU A 60 -8.86 8.12 -0.13
N ILE A 61 -8.50 7.10 -0.91
CA ILE A 61 -8.13 7.30 -2.32
C ILE A 61 -9.30 7.87 -3.10
N GLU A 62 -10.52 7.38 -2.88
CA GLU A 62 -11.72 7.91 -3.52
C GLU A 62 -11.94 9.39 -3.16
N LEU A 63 -11.78 9.75 -1.89
CA LEU A 63 -11.89 11.13 -1.43
C LEU A 63 -10.83 12.02 -2.10
N ILE A 64 -9.58 11.57 -2.18
CA ILE A 64 -8.50 12.34 -2.81
C ILE A 64 -8.73 12.47 -4.32
N MET A 65 -9.17 11.41 -5.01
CA MET A 65 -9.51 11.46 -6.44
C MET A 65 -10.58 12.52 -6.72
N ARG A 66 -11.58 12.65 -5.85
CA ARG A 66 -12.67 13.63 -5.99
C ARG A 66 -12.25 15.06 -5.63
N SER A 67 -11.44 15.22 -4.58
CA SER A 67 -11.11 16.54 -4.03
C SER A 67 -9.83 17.15 -4.58
N SER A 68 -8.87 16.33 -5.00
CA SER A 68 -7.53 16.75 -5.43
C SER A 68 -6.86 15.68 -6.32
N PRO A 69 -7.38 15.43 -7.53
CA PRO A 69 -6.94 14.33 -8.41
C PRO A 69 -5.44 14.38 -8.75
N ASN A 70 -4.86 15.59 -8.86
CA ASN A 70 -3.43 15.79 -9.08
C ASN A 70 -2.54 15.17 -7.96
N ARG A 71 -3.07 14.99 -6.75
CA ARG A 71 -2.36 14.32 -5.65
C ARG A 71 -2.25 12.82 -5.85
N ILE A 72 -3.23 12.20 -6.51
CA ILE A 72 -3.17 10.78 -6.87
C ILE A 72 -2.07 10.55 -7.88
N ASP A 73 -1.99 11.37 -8.93
CA ASP A 73 -0.91 11.26 -9.92
C ASP A 73 0.47 11.33 -9.23
N GLN A 74 0.66 12.32 -8.34
CA GLN A 74 1.88 12.45 -7.56
C GLN A 74 2.13 11.23 -6.65
N LEU A 75 1.09 10.69 -6.01
CA LEU A 75 1.19 9.53 -5.13
C LEU A 75 1.66 8.29 -5.91
N LEU A 76 1.09 8.07 -7.10
CA LEU A 76 1.45 6.97 -7.99
C LEU A 76 2.92 7.04 -8.41
N TYR A 77 3.45 8.25 -8.67
CA TYR A 77 4.87 8.44 -8.96
C TYR A 77 5.78 8.14 -7.76
N VAL A 78 5.44 8.57 -6.54
CA VAL A 78 6.32 8.38 -5.36
C VAL A 78 6.27 6.97 -4.79
N THR A 79 5.19 6.23 -5.01
CA THR A 79 4.97 4.88 -4.47
C THR A 79 5.67 3.79 -5.27
N ASP A 80 6.20 4.12 -6.45
CA ASP A 80 6.90 3.22 -7.37
C ASP A 80 5.99 2.07 -7.84
N LEU A 81 4.80 2.44 -8.31
CA LEU A 81 3.89 1.54 -9.00
C LEU A 81 4.16 1.55 -10.51
N PRO A 82 4.20 0.38 -11.18
CA PRO A 82 4.40 0.32 -12.63
C PRO A 82 3.24 0.99 -13.38
N GLU A 83 3.54 2.02 -14.18
CA GLU A 83 2.54 2.82 -14.90
C GLU A 83 1.61 1.95 -15.77
N GLY A 84 2.14 0.94 -16.45
CA GLY A 84 1.34 0.01 -17.25
C GLY A 84 0.29 -0.75 -16.43
N LYS A 85 0.63 -1.12 -15.18
CA LYS A 85 -0.32 -1.77 -14.28
C LYS A 85 -1.37 -0.79 -13.76
N VAL A 86 -0.97 0.43 -13.44
CA VAL A 86 -1.89 1.49 -13.00
C VAL A 86 -2.89 1.81 -14.11
N LYS A 87 -2.44 1.93 -15.36
CA LYS A 87 -3.34 2.13 -16.51
C LYS A 87 -4.35 1.00 -16.65
N ALA A 88 -3.89 -0.26 -16.56
CA ALA A 88 -4.76 -1.43 -16.61
C ALA A 88 -5.81 -1.43 -15.48
N VAL A 89 -5.46 -0.96 -14.27
CA VAL A 89 -6.42 -0.80 -13.17
C VAL A 89 -7.58 0.09 -13.57
N PHE A 90 -7.31 1.25 -14.18
CA PHE A 90 -8.35 2.18 -14.57
C PHE A 90 -9.15 1.76 -15.82
N SER A 91 -8.57 0.95 -16.72
CA SER A 91 -9.24 0.54 -17.95
C SER A 91 -9.98 -0.81 -17.87
N GLU A 92 -9.54 -1.72 -16.99
CA GLU A 92 -9.98 -3.13 -17.01
C GLU A 92 -10.77 -3.56 -15.77
N ASN A 93 -10.80 -2.76 -14.70
CA ASN A 93 -11.43 -3.16 -13.44
C ASN A 93 -12.76 -2.43 -13.21
N GLU A 94 -13.76 -3.17 -12.73
CA GLU A 94 -15.07 -2.60 -12.34
C GLU A 94 -14.96 -1.65 -11.14
N ASN A 95 -14.01 -1.92 -10.23
CA ASN A 95 -13.70 -1.06 -9.10
C ASN A 95 -12.20 -0.68 -9.08
N PRO A 96 -11.78 0.32 -9.89
CA PRO A 96 -10.39 0.73 -9.99
C PRO A 96 -9.79 1.23 -8.67
N VAL A 97 -10.58 1.90 -7.84
CA VAL A 97 -10.11 2.43 -6.55
C VAL A 97 -9.71 1.28 -5.63
N ALA A 98 -10.57 0.27 -5.50
CA ALA A 98 -10.32 -0.89 -4.67
C ALA A 98 -9.04 -1.66 -5.07
N GLU A 99 -8.80 -1.80 -6.38
CA GLU A 99 -7.61 -2.47 -6.89
C GLU A 99 -6.36 -1.58 -6.75
N LEU A 100 -6.50 -0.27 -6.92
CA LEU A 100 -5.39 0.66 -6.68
C LEU A 100 -4.96 0.66 -5.21
N SER A 101 -5.90 0.67 -4.26
CA SER A 101 -5.64 0.55 -2.83
C SER A 101 -4.87 -0.73 -2.52
N LYS A 102 -5.30 -1.85 -3.11
CA LYS A 102 -4.61 -3.13 -2.98
C LYS A 102 -3.19 -3.05 -3.48
N MET A 103 -2.96 -2.48 -4.67
CA MET A 103 -1.63 -2.32 -5.24
C MET A 103 -0.71 -1.47 -4.35
N LEU A 104 -1.20 -0.33 -3.87
CA LEU A 104 -0.46 0.56 -2.97
C LEU A 104 -0.12 -0.14 -1.64
N LEU A 105 -1.10 -0.79 -1.04
CA LEU A 105 -0.93 -1.49 0.23
C LEU A 105 0.07 -2.63 0.10
N MET A 106 -0.04 -3.44 -0.95
CA MET A 106 0.89 -4.54 -1.22
C MET A 106 2.31 -4.04 -1.49
N ARG A 107 2.47 -2.97 -2.29
CA ARG A 107 3.78 -2.38 -2.56
C ARG A 107 4.43 -1.87 -1.27
N THR A 108 3.63 -1.28 -0.39
CA THR A 108 4.08 -0.78 0.91
C THR A 108 4.47 -1.94 1.84
N ALA A 109 3.65 -2.99 1.91
CA ALA A 109 3.92 -4.21 2.67
C ALA A 109 5.23 -4.87 2.25
N GLN A 110 5.49 -4.96 0.93
CA GLN A 110 6.77 -5.44 0.40
C GLN A 110 7.97 -4.62 0.90
N LYS A 111 7.86 -3.28 0.89
CA LYS A 111 8.93 -2.39 1.39
C LYS A 111 9.18 -2.58 2.89
N VAL A 112 8.12 -2.77 3.68
CA VAL A 112 8.24 -3.05 5.13
C VAL A 112 8.88 -4.41 5.35
N ASN A 113 8.37 -5.46 4.71
CA ASN A 113 8.89 -6.81 4.87
C ASN A 113 10.38 -6.90 4.46
N PHE A 114 10.76 -6.27 3.35
CA PHE A 114 12.17 -6.20 2.94
C PHE A 114 13.06 -5.54 4.01
N ARG A 115 12.59 -4.44 4.62
CA ARG A 115 13.33 -3.78 5.71
C ARG A 115 13.41 -4.65 6.97
N ARG A 116 12.34 -5.39 7.31
CA ARG A 116 12.35 -6.33 8.44
C ARG A 116 13.36 -7.44 8.20
N GLN A 117 13.33 -8.06 7.03
CA GLN A 117 14.29 -9.12 6.65
C GLN A 117 15.74 -8.63 6.67
N TYR A 118 16.00 -7.43 6.16
CA TYR A 118 17.34 -6.81 6.23
C TYR A 118 17.80 -6.56 7.67
N LYS A 119 16.92 -6.02 8.55
CA LYS A 119 17.23 -5.82 9.97
C LYS A 119 17.54 -7.14 10.70
N MET A 120 16.93 -8.24 10.28
CA MET A 120 17.16 -9.57 10.84
C MET A 120 18.39 -10.28 10.23
N GLY A 121 19.09 -9.66 9.27
CA GLY A 121 20.23 -10.28 8.59
C GLY A 121 19.85 -11.45 7.67
N LEU A 122 18.57 -11.52 7.25
CA LEU A 122 18.06 -12.55 6.34
C LEU A 122 18.30 -12.20 4.86
N LEU A 123 18.73 -10.96 4.58
CA LEU A 123 19.07 -10.42 3.26
C LEU A 123 20.43 -9.74 3.26
#